data_AF-A0A7W1UYS5-F1
#
_entry.id   AF-A0A7W1UYS5-F1
#
_cell.length_a   1.000
_cell.length_b   1.000
_cell.length_c   1.000
_cell.angle_alpha   90.00
_cell.angle_beta   90.00
_cell.angle_gamma   90.00
#
_symmetry.space_group_name_H-M   'P 1'
#
loop_
_entity.id
_entity.type
_entity.pdbx_description
1 polymer ?
#
loop_
_entity_poly.entity_id
_entity_poly.type
_entity_poly.pdbx_seq_one_letter_code
_entity_poly.pdbx_strand_id
1 'polypeptide(L)'
;MKDKSKVDAHSNVHSNRELNIWEALFPVIALVGMLFYNVFYAFGDDALSGSNQFILLLGGAIAAIVGYFNKVRMDSMFETVAENLKSTTTAILILLMVGALAGTWMVSGIIPTMIYYGMQILNPTIFLASCVIICCVISIATGSSWTTSATVGIALIGIAGALDIS
;
A
#
# COMPACT_ATOMS: atom_id res chain seq x y z
N MET A 1 24.88 -3.01 45.02
CA MET A 1 23.47 -2.61 45.01
C MET A 1 23.18 -1.94 43.67
N LYS A 2 22.52 -2.68 42.75
CA LYS A 2 22.04 -2.31 41.38
C LYS A 2 23.12 -1.84 40.37
N ASP A 3 23.75 -2.75 39.65
CA ASP A 3 23.31 -3.25 38.32
C ASP A 3 23.05 -2.12 37.31
N LYS A 4 24.10 -1.75 36.57
CA LYS A 4 24.08 -0.93 35.36
C LYS A 4 24.33 -1.80 34.10
N SER A 5 24.02 -3.10 34.16
CA SER A 5 24.43 -4.10 33.16
C SER A 5 23.34 -4.43 32.13
N LYS A 6 22.34 -3.57 31.90
CA LYS A 6 21.16 -4.01 31.15
C LYS A 6 20.39 -2.95 30.36
N VAL A 7 21.09 -2.02 29.68
CA VAL A 7 20.41 -1.03 28.81
C VAL A 7 20.87 -1.08 27.34
N ASP A 8 21.97 -1.74 26.99
CA ASP A 8 22.57 -1.58 25.65
C ASP A 8 22.40 -2.80 24.72
N ALA A 9 21.28 -3.52 24.81
CA ALA A 9 21.10 -4.80 24.11
C ALA A 9 20.08 -4.81 22.96
N HIS A 10 19.78 -3.66 22.34
CA HIS A 10 18.92 -3.61 21.14
C HIS A 10 19.35 -2.51 20.16
N SER A 11 20.54 -2.66 19.58
CA SER A 11 20.87 -1.98 18.33
C SER A 11 21.79 -2.88 17.50
N ASN A 12 21.23 -3.93 16.91
CA ASN A 12 21.86 -4.56 15.76
C ASN A 12 21.77 -3.57 14.59
N VAL A 13 22.68 -2.60 14.56
CA VAL A 13 22.91 -1.77 13.40
C VAL A 13 23.53 -2.71 12.37
N HIS A 14 22.70 -3.31 11.51
CA HIS A 14 23.18 -4.02 10.35
C HIS A 14 23.99 -2.99 9.54
N SER A 15 25.31 -3.14 9.54
CA SER A 15 26.23 -2.39 8.70
C SER A 15 25.91 -2.73 7.23
N ASN A 16 24.87 -2.10 6.72
CA ASN A 16 24.47 -2.21 5.34
C ASN A 16 25.55 -1.51 4.53
N ARG A 17 26.05 -2.19 3.50
CA ARG A 17 27.00 -1.56 2.58
C ARG A 17 26.28 -0.36 1.97
N GLU A 18 26.79 0.84 2.18
CA GLU A 18 26.14 2.05 1.66
C GLU A 18 26.09 1.95 0.14
N LEU A 19 24.89 1.69 -0.40
CA LEU A 19 24.66 1.73 -1.84
C LEU A 19 24.69 3.19 -2.28
N ASN A 20 25.25 3.42 -3.47
CA ASN A 20 25.14 4.74 -4.07
C ASN A 20 23.66 5.02 -4.39
N ILE A 21 23.20 6.26 -4.17
CA ILE A 21 21.79 6.63 -4.33
C ILE A 21 21.26 6.29 -5.74
N TRP A 22 22.14 6.40 -6.75
CA TRP A 22 21.85 6.06 -8.14
C TRP A 22 21.59 4.57 -8.35
N GLU A 23 22.31 3.70 -7.63
CA GLU A 23 22.15 2.25 -7.73
C GLU A 23 20.88 1.80 -6.99
N ALA A 24 20.55 2.45 -5.87
CA ALA A 24 19.30 2.19 -5.15
C ALA A 24 18.06 2.65 -5.94
N LEU A 25 18.17 3.71 -6.73
CA LEU A 25 17.06 4.27 -7.50
C LEU A 25 16.78 3.49 -8.80
N PHE A 26 17.80 2.81 -9.34
CA PHE A 26 17.68 2.09 -10.62
C PHE A 26 16.56 1.03 -10.65
N PRO A 27 16.43 0.10 -9.67
CA PRO A 27 15.33 -0.85 -9.64
C PRO A 27 13.95 -0.19 -9.54
N VAL A 28 13.86 0.93 -8.83
CA VAL A 28 12.61 1.69 -8.66
C VAL A 28 12.18 2.30 -9.99
N ILE A 29 13.10 2.97 -10.69
CA ILE A 29 12.82 3.54 -12.01
C ILE A 29 12.48 2.44 -13.02
N ALA A 30 13.22 1.34 -13.01
CA ALA A 30 12.95 0.20 -13.88
C ALA A 30 11.55 -0.38 -13.64
N LEU A 31 11.15 -0.58 -12.38
CA LEU A 31 9.82 -1.07 -12.01
C LEU A 31 8.72 -0.10 -12.45
N VAL A 32 8.88 1.19 -12.17
CA VAL A 32 7.88 2.21 -12.57
C VAL A 32 7.77 2.30 -14.09
N GLY A 33 8.89 2.24 -14.80
CA GLY A 33 8.91 2.22 -16.27
C GLY A 33 8.23 0.99 -16.85
N MET A 34 8.41 -0.19 -16.24
CA MET A 34 7.72 -1.41 -16.66
C MET A 34 6.21 -1.34 -16.41
N LEU A 35 5.79 -0.83 -15.25
CA LEU A 35 4.36 -0.62 -14.97
C LEU A 35 3.74 0.37 -15.95
N PHE A 36 4.43 1.48 -16.23
CA PHE A 36 3.98 2.46 -17.21
C PHE A 36 3.83 1.83 -18.59
N TYR A 37 4.85 1.11 -19.07
CA TYR A 37 4.78 0.43 -20.37
C TYR A 37 3.63 -0.57 -20.43
N ASN A 38 3.38 -1.29 -19.34
CA ASN A 38 2.33 -2.29 -19.27
C ASN A 38 0.92 -1.70 -19.45
N VAL A 39 0.64 -0.59 -18.77
CA VAL A 39 -0.64 0.11 -18.86
C VAL A 39 -0.81 0.78 -20.23
N PHE A 40 0.22 1.45 -20.76
CA PHE A 40 0.07 2.24 -21.98
C PHE A 40 0.12 1.43 -23.29
N TYR A 41 0.89 0.34 -23.34
CA TYR A 41 1.17 -0.37 -24.60
C TYR A 41 0.70 -1.83 -24.63
N ALA A 42 0.60 -2.51 -23.48
CA ALA A 42 0.41 -3.95 -23.47
C ALA A 42 -1.03 -4.38 -23.13
N PHE A 43 -1.56 -3.96 -21.99
CA PHE A 43 -2.81 -4.51 -21.45
C PHE A 43 -3.87 -3.47 -21.03
N GLY A 44 -3.53 -2.17 -20.98
CA GLY A 44 -4.51 -1.16 -20.56
C GLY A 44 -5.06 -1.47 -19.16
N ASP A 45 -6.38 -1.46 -19.03
CA ASP A 45 -7.10 -1.77 -17.77
C ASP A 45 -6.99 -3.25 -17.37
N ASP A 46 -6.70 -4.16 -18.29
CA ASP A 46 -6.48 -5.60 -18.02
C ASP A 46 -5.10 -5.90 -17.39
N ALA A 47 -4.24 -4.89 -17.20
CA ALA A 47 -2.95 -5.03 -16.53
C ALA A 47 -3.07 -5.65 -15.13
N LEU A 48 -4.22 -5.46 -14.46
CA LEU A 48 -4.51 -6.02 -13.13
C LEU A 48 -4.74 -7.54 -13.13
N SER A 49 -5.10 -8.15 -14.28
CA SER A 49 -5.48 -9.57 -14.36
C SER A 49 -4.30 -10.55 -14.29
N GLY A 50 -3.06 -10.08 -14.21
CA GLY A 50 -1.88 -10.93 -14.00
C GLY A 50 -0.54 -10.29 -14.34
N SER A 51 -0.53 -9.24 -15.18
CA SER A 51 0.70 -8.65 -15.68
C SER A 51 1.52 -7.96 -14.57
N ASN A 52 0.83 -7.27 -13.65
CA ASN A 52 1.48 -6.55 -12.56
C ASN A 52 2.27 -7.47 -11.62
N GLN A 53 1.74 -8.66 -11.32
CA GLN A 53 2.40 -9.63 -10.45
C GLN A 53 3.75 -10.06 -11.04
N PHE A 54 3.80 -10.31 -12.35
CA PHE A 54 5.05 -10.63 -13.04
C PHE A 54 6.02 -9.44 -13.07
N ILE A 55 5.53 -8.21 -13.28
CA ILE A 55 6.37 -7.01 -13.29
C ILE A 55 7.01 -6.76 -11.91
N LEU A 56 6.25 -6.94 -10.82
CA LEU A 56 6.77 -6.81 -9.47
C LEU A 56 7.87 -7.84 -9.19
N LEU A 57 7.68 -9.10 -9.62
CA LEU A 57 8.71 -10.13 -9.52
C LEU A 57 9.96 -9.78 -10.33
N LEU A 58 9.78 -9.23 -11.53
CA LEU A 58 10.89 -8.83 -12.41
C LEU A 58 11.65 -7.62 -11.86
N GLY A 59 10.94 -6.64 -11.29
CA GLY A 59 11.55 -5.52 -10.55
C GLY A 59 12.33 -5.99 -9.32
N GLY A 60 11.81 -6.98 -8.58
CA GLY A 60 12.53 -7.65 -7.51
C GLY A 60 13.79 -8.38 -7.99
N ALA A 61 13.72 -9.06 -9.15
CA ALA A 61 14.88 -9.70 -9.76
C ALA A 61 15.95 -8.67 -10.17
N ILE A 62 15.54 -7.53 -10.73
CA ILE A 62 16.47 -6.42 -11.05
C ILE A 62 17.11 -5.87 -9.77
N ALA A 63 16.33 -5.67 -8.70
CA ALA A 63 16.87 -5.25 -7.41
C ALA A 63 17.90 -6.24 -6.86
N ALA A 64 17.63 -7.54 -6.96
CA ALA A 64 18.55 -8.60 -6.55
C ALA A 64 19.85 -8.59 -7.39
N ILE A 65 19.76 -8.37 -8.70
CA ILE A 65 20.91 -8.25 -9.60
C ILE A 65 21.77 -7.03 -9.22
N VAL A 66 21.14 -5.87 -8.99
CA VAL A 66 21.84 -4.66 -8.55
C VAL A 66 22.51 -4.86 -7.18
N GLY A 67 21.83 -5.53 -6.25
CA GLY A 67 22.41 -5.91 -4.95
C GLY A 67 23.61 -6.83 -5.09
N TYR A 68 23.56 -7.80 -6.02
CA TYR A 68 24.67 -8.68 -6.32
C TYR A 68 25.89 -7.94 -6.89
N PHE A 69 25.70 -7.04 -7.87
CA PHE A 69 26.80 -6.22 -8.40
C PHE A 69 27.41 -5.28 -7.36
N ASN A 70 26.60 -4.84 -6.39
CA ASN A 70 27.05 -4.08 -5.23
C ASN A 70 27.72 -4.93 -4.15
N LYS A 71 27.95 -6.23 -4.40
CA LYS A 71 28.57 -7.18 -3.45
C LYS A 71 27.83 -7.24 -2.11
N VAL A 72 26.52 -7.05 -2.12
CA VAL A 72 25.65 -7.33 -0.97
C VAL A 72 25.55 -8.84 -0.81
N ARG A 73 25.59 -9.34 0.44
CA ARG A 73 25.49 -10.78 0.70
C ARG A 73 24.08 -11.27 0.35
N MET A 74 24.00 -12.35 -0.44
CA MET A 74 22.71 -12.93 -0.83
C MET A 74 21.87 -13.34 0.39
N ASP A 75 22.51 -13.91 1.42
CA ASP A 75 21.83 -14.27 2.67
C ASP A 75 21.17 -13.07 3.34
N SER A 76 21.84 -11.91 3.37
CA SER A 76 21.26 -10.70 3.95
C SER A 76 20.08 -10.15 3.16
N MET A 77 20.09 -10.31 1.82
CA MET A 77 18.95 -9.91 0.99
C MET A 77 17.73 -10.79 1.28
N PHE A 78 17.91 -12.11 1.36
CA PHE A 78 16.82 -13.04 1.70
C PHE A 78 16.31 -12.87 3.13
N GLU A 79 17.20 -12.65 4.11
CA GLU A 79 16.81 -12.36 5.50
C GLU A 79 15.95 -11.10 5.56
N THR A 80 16.38 -10.03 4.87
CA THR A 80 15.61 -8.76 4.81
C THR A 80 14.24 -8.99 4.19
N VAL A 81 14.13 -9.78 3.11
CA VAL A 81 12.84 -10.13 2.50
C VAL A 81 11.96 -10.91 3.48
N ALA A 82 12.51 -11.90 4.19
CA ALA A 82 11.77 -12.70 5.16
C ALA A 82 11.28 -11.84 6.34
N GLU A 83 12.08 -10.92 6.84
CA GLU A 83 11.69 -9.96 7.87
C GLU A 83 10.55 -9.04 7.40
N ASN A 84 10.63 -8.53 6.16
CA ASN A 84 9.57 -7.69 5.56
C ASN A 84 8.25 -8.47 5.41
N LEU A 85 8.31 -9.73 4.97
CA LEU A 85 7.14 -10.61 4.89
C LEU A 85 6.54 -10.86 6.28
N LYS A 86 7.38 -11.18 7.27
CA LYS A 86 6.94 -11.40 8.66
C LYS A 86 6.26 -10.16 9.24
N SER A 87 6.85 -8.98 9.05
CA SER A 87 6.27 -7.71 9.50
C SER A 87 4.91 -7.42 8.83
N THR A 88 4.82 -7.66 7.52
CA THR A 88 3.61 -7.40 6.73
C THR A 88 2.49 -8.42 6.98
N THR A 89 2.83 -9.65 7.41
CA THR A 89 1.84 -10.72 7.67
C THR A 89 0.75 -10.28 8.65
N THR A 90 1.13 -9.57 9.72
CA THR A 90 0.15 -9.06 10.70
C THR A 90 -0.81 -8.06 10.05
N ALA A 91 -0.32 -7.16 9.20
CA ALA A 91 -1.15 -6.20 8.47
C ALA A 91 -2.09 -6.90 7.48
N ILE A 92 -1.62 -7.94 6.77
CA ILE A 92 -2.45 -8.74 5.85
C ILE A 92 -3.60 -9.41 6.59
N LEU A 93 -3.34 -10.00 7.77
CA LEU A 93 -4.39 -10.61 8.58
C LEU A 93 -5.44 -9.59 9.03
N ILE A 94 -5.01 -8.39 9.43
CA ILE A 94 -5.93 -7.30 9.77
C ILE A 94 -6.77 -6.88 8.56
N LEU A 95 -6.14 -6.64 7.40
CA LEU A 95 -6.83 -6.26 6.17
C LEU A 95 -7.83 -7.34 5.72
N LEU A 96 -7.50 -8.62 5.92
CA LEU A 96 -8.40 -9.73 5.64
C LEU A 96 -9.64 -9.73 6.55
N MET A 97 -9.47 -9.48 7.85
CA MET A 97 -10.60 -9.36 8.79
C MET A 97 -11.47 -8.14 8.48
N VAL A 98 -10.86 -7.00 8.16
CA VAL A 98 -11.57 -5.79 7.73
C VAL A 98 -12.33 -6.04 6.43
N GLY A 99 -11.73 -6.75 5.47
CA GLY A 99 -12.39 -7.12 4.22
C GLY A 99 -13.59 -8.05 4.45
N ALA A 100 -13.47 -9.04 5.33
CA ALA A 100 -14.57 -9.90 5.71
C ALA A 100 -15.71 -9.11 6.37
N LEU A 101 -15.38 -8.19 7.28
CA LEU A 101 -16.36 -7.30 7.91
C LEU A 101 -17.06 -6.40 6.89
N ALA A 102 -16.32 -5.77 5.98
CA ALA A 102 -16.88 -4.94 4.92
C ALA A 102 -17.83 -5.76 4.00
N GLY A 103 -17.47 -6.99 3.67
CA GLY A 103 -18.34 -7.92 2.92
C GLY A 103 -19.64 -8.24 3.66
N THR A 104 -19.56 -8.52 4.97
CA THR A 104 -20.77 -8.77 5.79
C THR A 104 -21.68 -7.54 5.88
N TRP A 105 -21.11 -6.34 5.94
CA TRP A 105 -21.86 -5.08 5.94
C TRP A 105 -22.53 -4.78 4.59
N MET A 106 -21.89 -5.19 3.49
CA MET A 106 -22.47 -5.09 2.16
C MET A 106 -23.71 -5.99 2.03
N VAL A 107 -23.61 -7.26 2.46
CA VAL A 107 -24.72 -8.22 2.39
C VAL A 107 -25.86 -7.89 3.36
N SER A 108 -25.54 -7.41 4.57
CA SER A 108 -26.55 -7.01 5.57
C SER A 108 -27.24 -5.68 5.27
N GLY A 109 -26.83 -4.95 4.24
CA GLY A 109 -27.42 -3.67 3.86
C GLY A 109 -26.93 -2.47 4.69
N ILE A 110 -25.95 -2.66 5.59
CA ILE A 110 -25.39 -1.58 6.41
C ILE A 110 -24.67 -0.54 5.52
N ILE A 111 -23.79 -0.98 4.61
CA ILE A 111 -23.12 -0.05 3.68
C ILE A 111 -24.13 0.63 2.73
N PRO A 112 -25.05 -0.10 2.07
CA PRO A 112 -26.09 0.52 1.23
C PRO A 112 -26.96 1.55 1.97
N THR A 113 -27.35 1.29 3.22
CA THR A 113 -28.13 2.25 4.02
C THR A 113 -27.31 3.48 4.40
N MET A 114 -26.02 3.32 4.75
CA MET A 114 -25.12 4.46 4.97
C MET A 114 -24.95 5.32 3.70
N ILE A 115 -24.86 4.71 2.52
CA ILE A 115 -24.82 5.44 1.24
C ILE A 115 -26.11 6.21 1.01
N TYR A 116 -27.27 5.58 1.23
CA TYR A 116 -28.58 6.22 1.05
C TYR A 116 -28.75 7.47 1.93
N TYR A 117 -28.40 7.39 3.22
CA TYR A 117 -28.44 8.55 4.10
C TYR A 117 -27.33 9.56 3.82
N GLY A 118 -26.15 9.09 3.38
CA GLY A 118 -25.04 9.94 2.95
C GLY A 118 -25.45 10.86 1.79
N MET A 119 -26.17 10.35 0.80
CA MET A 119 -26.70 11.15 -0.32
C MET A 119 -27.75 12.18 0.10
N GLN A 120 -28.49 11.94 1.19
CA GLN A 120 -29.46 12.92 1.70
C GLN A 120 -28.76 14.08 2.44
N ILE A 121 -27.59 13.81 3.03
CA ILE A 121 -26.82 14.80 3.80
C ILE A 121 -25.85 15.56 2.88
N LEU A 122 -25.26 14.91 1.88
CA LEU A 122 -24.32 15.53 0.95
C LEU A 122 -25.05 16.21 -0.20
N ASN A 123 -24.96 17.53 -0.26
CA ASN A 123 -25.33 18.28 -1.45
C ASN A 123 -24.25 18.10 -2.53
N PRO A 124 -24.59 17.77 -3.79
CA PRO A 124 -23.62 17.52 -4.86
C PRO A 124 -22.67 18.70 -5.11
N THR A 125 -23.09 19.94 -4.79
CA THR A 125 -22.26 21.15 -4.95
C THR A 125 -21.05 21.20 -4.00
N ILE A 126 -21.11 20.56 -2.83
CA ILE A 126 -20.03 20.57 -1.82
C ILE A 126 -19.37 19.21 -1.64
N PHE A 127 -19.78 18.21 -2.44
CA PHE A 127 -19.35 16.83 -2.32
C PHE A 127 -17.83 16.70 -2.37
N LEU A 128 -17.20 17.26 -3.41
CA LEU A 128 -15.76 17.16 -3.65
C LEU A 128 -14.94 17.81 -2.51
N ALA A 129 -15.37 18.97 -2.01
CA ALA A 129 -14.73 19.63 -0.88
C ALA A 129 -14.87 18.82 0.43
N SER A 130 -16.04 18.21 0.65
CA SER A 130 -16.29 17.35 1.80
C SER A 130 -15.43 16.08 1.75
N CYS A 131 -15.28 15.46 0.58
CA CYS A 131 -14.42 14.30 0.36
C CYS A 131 -12.97 14.58 0.74
N VAL A 132 -12.42 15.74 0.34
CA VAL A 132 -11.05 16.14 0.72
C VAL A 132 -10.91 16.24 2.25
N ILE A 133 -11.86 16.90 2.92
CA ILE A 133 -11.84 17.06 4.39
C ILE A 133 -11.94 15.70 5.08
N ILE A 134 -12.85 14.84 4.64
CA ILE A 134 -13.04 13.49 5.18
C ILE A 134 -11.76 12.66 5.00
N CYS A 135 -11.17 12.65 3.81
CA CYS A 135 -9.91 11.97 3.53
C CYS A 135 -8.76 12.51 4.39
N CYS A 136 -8.67 13.82 4.60
CA CYS A 136 -7.66 14.41 5.49
C CYS A 136 -7.82 13.90 6.93
N VAL A 137 -9.03 13.94 7.50
CA VAL A 137 -9.30 13.50 8.87
C VAL A 137 -8.97 12.02 9.04
N ILE A 138 -9.40 11.18 8.11
CA ILE A 138 -9.15 9.72 8.18
C ILE A 138 -7.68 9.41 7.97
N SER A 139 -7.00 10.11 7.07
CA SER A 139 -5.56 9.92 6.85
C SER A 139 -4.75 10.27 8.09
N ILE A 140 -5.12 11.34 8.81
CA ILE A 140 -4.51 11.68 10.11
C ILE A 140 -4.80 10.60 11.15
N ALA A 141 -6.04 10.10 11.22
CA ALA A 141 -6.43 9.08 12.19
C ALA A 141 -5.80 7.70 11.91
N THR A 142 -5.65 7.35 10.63
CA THR A 142 -5.15 6.04 10.17
C THR A 142 -3.62 6.03 9.99
N GLY A 143 -3.00 7.21 9.85
CA GLY A 143 -1.56 7.37 9.67
C GLY A 143 -1.02 6.96 8.28
N SER A 144 -1.89 6.56 7.34
CA SER A 144 -1.51 6.12 5.99
C SER A 144 -2.54 6.55 4.95
N SER A 145 -2.07 7.23 3.90
CA SER A 145 -2.90 7.62 2.75
C SER A 145 -3.40 6.40 1.98
N TRP A 146 -2.58 5.36 1.85
CA TRP A 146 -2.94 4.17 1.09
C TRP A 146 -4.09 3.39 1.73
N THR A 147 -4.07 3.30 3.07
CA THR A 147 -5.15 2.67 3.83
C THR A 147 -6.44 3.51 3.78
N THR A 148 -6.31 4.84 3.76
CA THR A 148 -7.45 5.76 3.64
C THR A 148 -8.18 5.60 2.31
N SER A 149 -7.43 5.50 1.20
CA SER A 149 -8.00 5.24 -0.12
C SER A 149 -8.73 3.89 -0.19
N ALA A 150 -8.20 2.85 0.48
CA ALA A 150 -8.75 1.51 0.43
C ALA A 150 -10.07 1.34 1.21
N THR A 151 -10.29 2.09 2.30
CA THR A 151 -11.51 1.94 3.13
C THR A 151 -12.59 2.94 2.75
N VAL A 152 -12.31 4.24 2.89
CA VAL A 152 -13.30 5.30 2.68
C VAL A 152 -13.29 5.82 1.25
N GLY A 153 -12.15 5.79 0.56
CA GLY A 153 -12.06 6.22 -0.84
C GLY A 153 -13.01 5.45 -1.76
N ILE A 154 -13.02 4.11 -1.67
CA ILE A 154 -13.93 3.28 -2.48
C ILE A 154 -15.41 3.58 -2.18
N ALA A 155 -15.76 3.82 -0.91
CA ALA A 155 -17.12 4.18 -0.54
C ALA A 155 -17.54 5.55 -1.13
N LEU A 156 -16.64 6.54 -1.09
CA LEU A 156 -16.88 7.85 -1.69
C LEU A 156 -17.02 7.78 -3.21
N ILE A 157 -16.24 6.93 -3.90
CA ILE A 157 -16.40 6.67 -5.34
C ILE A 157 -17.79 6.08 -5.64
N GLY A 158 -18.28 5.16 -4.79
CA GLY A 158 -19.63 4.61 -4.92
C GLY A 158 -20.72 5.68 -4.77
N ILE A 159 -20.58 6.60 -3.82
CA ILE A 159 -21.51 7.74 -3.63
C ILE A 159 -21.42 8.72 -4.81
N ALA A 160 -20.21 9.02 -5.29
CA ALA A 160 -19.99 9.91 -6.43
C ALA A 160 -20.72 9.40 -7.69
N GLY A 161 -20.60 8.10 -7.97
CA GLY A 161 -21.33 7.45 -9.07
C GLY A 161 -22.85 7.45 -8.88
N ALA A 162 -23.33 7.33 -7.64
CA ALA A 162 -24.77 7.40 -7.36
C ALA A 162 -25.36 8.83 -7.48
N LEU A 163 -24.52 9.85 -7.28
CA LEU A 163 -24.87 11.27 -7.42
C LEU A 163 -24.63 11.81 -8.85
N ASP A 164 -24.18 10.97 -9.78
CA ASP A 164 -23.80 11.33 -11.17
C ASP A 164 -22.71 12.43 -11.22
N ILE A 165 -21.81 12.42 -10.23
CA ILE A 165 -20.68 13.34 -10.15
C ILE A 165 -19.46 12.65 -10.77
N SER A 166 -19.08 13.10 -11.97
CA SER A 166 -17.88 12.66 -12.71
C SER A 166 -16.64 13.47 -12.37
#